data_AF-A0A1D7Y4V3-F1
#
_entry.id   AF-A0A1D7Y4V3-F1
#
_cell.length_a   1.000
_cell.length_b   1.000
_cell.length_c   1.000
_cell.angle_alpha   90.00
_cell.angle_beta   90.00
_cell.angle_gamma   90.00
#
_symmetry.space_group_name_H-M   'P 1'
#
loop_
_entity.id
_entity.type
_entity.pdbx_description
1 polymer ?
#
loop_
_entity_poly.entity_id
_entity_poly.type
_entity_poly.pdbx_seq_one_letter_code
_entity_poly.pdbx_strand_id
1 'polypeptide(L)'
;MPTSHKPVMDLIRASMDPASRTARRPVDSPAGRVVSAAARADADESGTDRIFLLATGAAVSATGLALVLADETEQTADELLTAIEDAARRQATQGEPKLNAVPVMRALLAGQDSAGEILGATFARDQGEFFDLILELADFTATCITIRDTQHGTPVADTLADLEEMLKDFVGS
;
A
#
# COMPACT_ATOMS: atom_id res chain seq x y z
N MET A 1 -22.46 5.57 3.61
CA MET A 1 -21.84 6.62 2.77
C MET A 1 -21.31 5.94 1.53
N PRO A 2 -21.45 6.48 0.31
CA PRO A 2 -20.73 5.90 -0.83
C PRO A 2 -19.24 5.96 -0.50
N THR A 3 -18.60 4.80 -0.43
CA THR A 3 -17.15 4.69 -0.28
C THR A 3 -16.52 5.44 -1.45
N SER A 4 -15.61 6.36 -1.16
CA SER A 4 -14.88 7.12 -2.18
C SER A 4 -13.47 6.59 -2.22
N HIS A 5 -12.91 6.37 -3.41
CA HIS A 5 -11.51 6.00 -3.62
C HIS A 5 -10.53 7.14 -3.28
N LYS A 6 -11.02 8.38 -3.14
CA LYS A 6 -10.20 9.58 -2.93
C LYS A 6 -9.23 9.48 -1.73
N PRO A 7 -9.62 8.98 -0.54
CA PRO A 7 -8.70 8.85 0.58
C PRO A 7 -7.51 7.93 0.28
N VAL A 8 -7.70 6.90 -0.54
CA VAL A 8 -6.63 6.00 -0.98
C VAL A 8 -5.68 6.74 -1.92
N MET A 9 -6.22 7.49 -2.88
CA MET A 9 -5.39 8.32 -3.77
C MET A 9 -4.63 9.41 -3.02
N ASP A 10 -5.23 10.03 -2.01
CA ASP A 10 -4.57 11.03 -1.16
C ASP A 10 -3.43 10.40 -0.35
N LEU A 11 -3.63 9.19 0.18
CA LEU A 11 -2.59 8.42 0.86
C LEU A 11 -1.41 8.12 -0.08
N ILE A 12 -1.68 7.62 -1.28
CA ILE A 12 -0.64 7.29 -2.27
C ILE A 12 0.17 8.55 -2.64
N ARG A 13 -0.52 9.66 -2.95
CA ARG A 13 0.12 10.94 -3.25
C ARG A 13 0.96 11.44 -2.07
N ALA A 14 0.47 11.28 -0.84
CA ALA A 14 1.23 11.64 0.36
C ALA A 14 2.48 10.77 0.54
N SER A 15 2.41 9.47 0.25
CA SER A 15 3.57 8.55 0.27
C SER A 15 4.64 8.89 -0.78
N MET A 16 4.25 9.57 -1.87
CA MET A 16 5.21 10.06 -2.87
C MET A 16 5.97 11.32 -2.42
N ASP A 17 5.52 12.03 -1.40
CA ASP A 17 6.22 13.20 -0.87
C ASP A 17 7.57 12.78 -0.23
N PRO A 18 8.71 13.39 -0.59
CA PRO A 18 10.00 13.09 0.04
C PRO A 18 10.01 13.23 1.57
N ALA A 19 9.15 14.08 2.14
CA ALA A 19 8.97 14.20 3.58
C ALA A 19 8.41 12.92 4.22
N SER A 20 7.69 12.09 3.47
CA SER A 20 7.18 10.80 3.96
C SER A 20 8.31 9.82 4.26
N ARG A 21 9.34 9.80 3.40
CA ARG A 21 10.51 8.92 3.53
C ARG A 21 11.55 9.41 4.53
N THR A 22 11.52 10.69 4.91
CA THR A 22 12.52 11.31 5.78
C THR A 22 12.00 11.62 7.19
N ALA A 23 10.70 11.38 7.44
CA ALA A 23 10.10 11.58 8.74
C ALA A 23 10.72 10.66 9.80
N ARG A 24 11.02 11.22 10.98
CA ARG A 24 11.60 10.44 12.10
C ARG A 24 10.59 9.49 12.74
N ARG A 25 9.30 9.80 12.66
CA ARG A 25 8.20 8.97 13.15
C ARG A 25 7.14 8.87 12.07
N PRO A 26 6.46 7.72 11.91
CA PRO A 26 5.43 7.53 10.89
C PRO A 26 4.36 8.64 10.92
N VAL A 27 3.84 8.96 12.10
CA VAL A 27 2.85 10.05 12.35
C VAL A 27 3.29 11.45 11.88
N ASP A 28 4.59 11.73 11.83
CA ASP A 28 5.07 13.06 11.43
C ASP A 28 5.10 13.21 9.89
N SER A 29 5.03 12.09 9.16
CA SER A 29 5.09 11.99 7.71
C SER A 29 3.74 12.41 7.06
N PRO A 30 3.74 13.01 5.86
CA PRO A 30 2.50 13.30 5.13
C PRO A 30 1.55 12.10 5.03
N ALA A 31 2.06 10.92 4.66
CA ALA A 31 1.26 9.69 4.59
C ALA A 31 0.73 9.26 5.97
N GLY A 32 1.57 9.32 7.01
CA GLY A 32 1.16 8.97 8.37
C GLY A 32 0.10 9.92 8.94
N ARG A 33 0.06 11.18 8.51
CA ARG A 33 -1.01 12.11 8.86
C ARG A 33 -2.34 11.72 8.22
N VAL A 34 -2.34 11.21 6.99
CA VAL A 34 -3.55 10.70 6.33
C VAL A 34 -4.10 9.50 7.12
N VAL A 35 -3.24 8.53 7.45
CA VAL A 35 -3.63 7.36 8.25
C VAL A 35 -4.12 7.77 9.64
N SER A 36 -3.43 8.69 10.31
CA SER A 36 -3.81 9.20 11.63
C SER A 36 -5.15 9.93 11.60
N ALA A 37 -5.43 10.69 10.54
CA ALA A 37 -6.71 11.39 10.36
C ALA A 37 -7.87 10.39 10.17
N ALA A 38 -7.65 9.34 9.37
CA ALA A 38 -8.64 8.28 9.19
C ALA A 38 -8.91 7.53 10.50
N ALA A 39 -7.85 7.12 11.21
CA ALA A 39 -7.97 6.43 12.49
C ALA A 39 -8.70 7.28 13.55
N ARG A 40 -8.45 8.59 13.59
CA ARG A 40 -9.15 9.49 14.49
C ARG A 40 -10.63 9.64 14.14
N ALA A 41 -10.95 9.80 12.86
CA ALA A 41 -12.35 9.92 12.42
C ALA A 41 -13.13 8.63 12.73
N ASP A 42 -12.50 7.47 12.56
CA ASP A 42 -13.08 6.18 12.92
C ASP A 42 -13.29 6.05 14.44
N ALA A 43 -12.33 6.49 15.26
CA ALA A 43 -12.48 6.52 16.71
C ALA A 43 -13.61 7.45 17.17
N ASP A 44 -13.75 8.63 16.56
CA ASP A 44 -14.80 9.61 16.86
C ASP A 44 -16.20 9.06 16.52
N GLU A 45 -16.30 8.15 15.55
CA GLU A 45 -17.55 7.50 15.10
C GLU A 45 -17.73 6.08 15.65
N SER A 46 -16.81 5.57 16.48
CA SER A 46 -16.79 4.18 16.96
C SER A 46 -16.83 3.13 15.84
N GLY A 47 -16.19 3.42 14.71
CA GLY A 47 -16.11 2.56 13.53
C GLY A 47 -14.67 2.22 13.16
N THR A 48 -14.50 1.51 12.04
CA THR A 48 -13.18 1.19 11.45
C THR A 48 -13.18 1.30 9.92
N ASP A 49 -14.24 1.86 9.34
CA ASP A 49 -14.49 1.81 7.90
C ASP A 49 -13.39 2.54 7.12
N ARG A 50 -12.87 3.66 7.63
CA ARG A 50 -11.88 4.47 6.91
C ARG A 50 -10.51 3.82 6.93
N ILE A 51 -10.07 3.28 8.06
CA ILE A 51 -8.77 2.60 8.14
C ILE A 51 -8.76 1.31 7.32
N PHE A 52 -9.88 0.56 7.27
CA PHE A 52 -9.98 -0.62 6.42
C PHE A 52 -10.10 -0.25 4.94
N LEU A 53 -10.76 0.86 4.59
CA LEU A 53 -10.73 1.40 3.23
C LEU A 53 -9.30 1.76 2.79
N LEU A 54 -8.52 2.41 3.65
CA LEU A 54 -7.12 2.73 3.35
C LEU A 54 -6.28 1.46 3.18
N ALA A 55 -6.43 0.48 4.08
CA ALA A 55 -5.69 -0.77 4.02
C ALA A 55 -5.99 -1.57 2.75
N THR A 56 -7.27 -1.79 2.46
CA THR A 56 -7.71 -2.56 1.28
C THR A 56 -7.38 -1.84 -0.01
N GLY A 57 -7.63 -0.54 -0.10
CA GLY A 57 -7.29 0.27 -1.27
C GLY A 57 -5.79 0.31 -1.55
N ALA A 58 -4.96 0.49 -0.51
CA ALA A 58 -3.50 0.44 -0.65
C ALA A 58 -3.02 -0.97 -1.05
N ALA A 59 -3.64 -2.03 -0.53
CA ALA A 59 -3.32 -3.41 -0.89
C ALA A 59 -3.64 -3.75 -2.36
N VAL A 60 -4.81 -3.32 -2.84
CA VAL A 60 -5.21 -3.46 -4.24
C VAL A 60 -4.27 -2.65 -5.14
N SER A 61 -3.94 -1.41 -4.75
CA SER A 61 -3.03 -0.54 -5.49
C SER A 61 -1.63 -1.14 -5.62
N ALA A 62 -1.07 -1.60 -4.50
CA ALA A 62 0.24 -2.22 -4.46
C ALA A 62 0.26 -3.50 -5.32
N THR A 63 -0.74 -4.36 -5.18
CA THR A 63 -0.85 -5.61 -5.94
C THR A 63 -1.02 -5.35 -7.44
N GLY A 64 -1.89 -4.41 -7.82
CA GLY A 64 -2.10 -4.02 -9.22
C GLY A 64 -0.85 -3.49 -9.87
N LEU A 65 -0.11 -2.59 -9.20
CA LEU A 65 1.16 -2.10 -9.73
C LEU A 65 2.28 -3.13 -9.72
N ALA A 66 2.28 -4.07 -8.76
CA ALA A 66 3.21 -5.20 -8.80
C ALA A 66 2.99 -6.09 -10.03
N LEU A 67 1.72 -6.33 -10.42
CA LEU A 67 1.41 -7.05 -11.65
C LEU A 67 1.90 -6.31 -12.90
N VAL A 68 1.67 -4.99 -12.97
CA VAL A 68 2.13 -4.17 -14.09
C VAL A 68 3.65 -4.18 -14.18
N LEU A 69 4.36 -3.99 -13.07
CA LEU A 69 5.83 -4.03 -13.06
C LEU A 69 6.38 -5.42 -13.42
N ALA A 70 5.74 -6.49 -12.94
CA ALA A 70 6.14 -7.84 -13.27
C ALA A 70 6.04 -8.07 -14.79
N ASP A 71 4.94 -7.64 -15.41
CA ASP A 71 4.77 -7.68 -16.88
C ASP A 71 5.84 -6.85 -17.61
N GLU A 72 6.06 -5.60 -17.18
CA GLU A 72 7.06 -4.69 -17.75
C GLU A 72 8.52 -5.19 -17.60
N THR A 73 8.77 -6.13 -16.68
CA THR A 73 10.09 -6.74 -16.42
C THR A 73 10.20 -8.19 -16.89
N GLU A 74 9.19 -8.72 -17.57
CA GLU A 74 9.11 -10.12 -18.02
C GLU A 74 9.24 -11.14 -16.86
N GLN A 75 8.74 -10.77 -15.68
CA GLN A 75 8.73 -11.60 -14.48
C GLN A 75 7.30 -12.00 -14.10
N THR A 76 7.16 -13.05 -13.29
CA THR A 76 5.92 -13.27 -12.56
C THR A 76 5.85 -12.36 -11.33
N ALA A 77 4.64 -12.04 -10.87
CA ALA A 77 4.46 -11.23 -9.65
C ALA A 77 5.12 -11.88 -8.42
N ASP A 78 5.13 -13.22 -8.33
CA ASP A 78 5.77 -13.92 -7.21
C ASP A 78 7.30 -13.84 -7.28
N GLU A 79 7.90 -13.91 -8.47
CA GLU A 79 9.34 -13.67 -8.66
C GLU A 79 9.73 -12.25 -8.29
N LEU A 80 8.94 -11.25 -8.70
CA LEU A 80 9.15 -9.85 -8.33
C LEU A 80 9.10 -9.67 -6.80
N LEU A 81 8.05 -10.17 -6.15
CA LEU A 81 7.89 -10.07 -4.70
C LEU A 81 9.00 -10.80 -3.94
N THR A 82 9.42 -11.96 -4.42
CA THR A 82 10.55 -12.71 -3.85
C THR A 82 11.86 -11.93 -3.98
N ALA A 83 12.11 -11.33 -5.14
CA ALA A 83 13.31 -10.50 -5.36
C ALA A 83 13.36 -9.29 -4.42
N ILE A 84 12.20 -8.67 -4.14
CA ILE A 84 12.05 -7.57 -3.18
C ILE A 84 12.34 -8.04 -1.76
N GLU A 85 11.79 -9.18 -1.33
CA GLU A 85 12.09 -9.77 -0.03
C GLU A 85 13.58 -10.06 0.13
N ASP A 86 14.21 -10.63 -0.90
CA ASP A 86 15.63 -10.96 -0.87
C ASP A 86 16.52 -9.72 -0.92
N ALA A 87 16.11 -8.65 -1.60
CA ALA A 87 16.81 -7.37 -1.56
C ALA A 87 16.73 -6.75 -0.17
N ALA A 88 15.55 -6.76 0.47
CA ALA A 88 15.38 -6.27 1.83
C ALA A 88 16.21 -7.07 2.84
N ARG A 89 16.24 -8.41 2.70
CA ARG A 89 17.06 -9.29 3.56
C ARG A 89 18.55 -8.96 3.44
N ARG A 90 19.04 -8.68 2.23
CA ARG A 90 20.45 -8.31 2.00
C ARG A 90 20.81 -6.95 2.60
N GLN A 91 19.86 -6.04 2.71
CA GLN A 91 20.08 -4.69 3.27
C GLN A 91 19.88 -4.63 4.79
N ALA A 92 19.20 -5.61 5.38
CA ALA A 92 18.98 -5.69 6.82
C ALA A 92 20.32 -5.94 7.55
N THR A 93 20.81 -4.91 8.23
CA THR A 93 22.07 -4.97 9.01
C THR A 93 21.86 -5.51 10.42
N GLN A 94 20.64 -5.47 10.96
CA GLN A 94 20.22 -6.12 12.20
C GLN A 94 18.73 -6.50 12.16
N GLY A 95 18.41 -7.79 12.35
CA GLY A 95 17.04 -8.32 12.36
C GLY A 95 16.52 -8.75 10.99
N GLU A 96 15.46 -9.56 10.96
CA GLU A 96 14.73 -9.86 9.71
C GLU A 96 13.94 -8.61 9.27
N PRO A 97 13.98 -8.23 7.98
CA PRO A 97 13.15 -7.15 7.48
C PRO A 97 11.68 -7.53 7.65
N LYS A 98 10.92 -6.69 8.37
CA LYS A 98 9.45 -6.81 8.41
C LYS A 98 8.91 -6.26 7.09
N LEU A 99 8.59 -7.14 6.16
CA LEU A 99 7.85 -6.81 4.92
C LEU A 99 6.42 -7.33 5.05
N ASN A 100 5.59 -6.63 5.82
CA ASN A 100 4.22 -7.09 6.11
C ASN A 100 3.29 -6.92 4.89
N ALA A 101 3.67 -6.08 3.93
CA ALA A 101 2.92 -5.88 2.70
C ALA A 101 2.90 -7.13 1.81
N VAL A 102 4.03 -7.86 1.72
CA VAL A 102 4.19 -8.97 0.76
C VAL A 102 3.20 -10.13 1.03
N PRO A 103 2.99 -10.59 2.28
CA PRO A 103 1.97 -11.60 2.56
C PRO A 103 0.56 -11.19 2.13
N VAL A 104 0.18 -9.92 2.32
CA VAL A 104 -1.14 -9.39 1.90
C VAL A 104 -1.27 -9.41 0.37
N MET A 105 -0.22 -8.95 -0.33
CA MET A 105 -0.21 -8.94 -1.79
C MET A 105 -0.26 -10.35 -2.39
N ARG A 106 0.50 -11.31 -1.84
CA ARG A 106 0.43 -12.72 -2.26
C ARG A 106 -0.96 -13.32 -2.03
N ALA A 107 -1.61 -13.00 -0.90
CA ALA A 107 -2.97 -13.44 -0.62
C ALA A 107 -3.99 -12.92 -1.64
N LEU A 108 -3.88 -11.62 -2.01
CA LEU A 108 -4.72 -11.03 -3.06
C LEU A 108 -4.48 -11.67 -4.43
N LEU A 109 -3.22 -11.89 -4.82
CA LEU A 109 -2.87 -12.52 -6.09
C LEU A 109 -3.38 -13.97 -6.19
N ALA A 110 -3.44 -14.69 -5.07
CA ALA A 110 -3.99 -16.03 -5.01
C ALA A 110 -5.53 -16.07 -5.11
N GLY A 111 -6.20 -14.91 -5.20
CA GLY A 111 -7.65 -14.78 -5.26
C GLY A 111 -8.34 -15.28 -3.98
N GLN A 112 -7.65 -15.20 -2.85
CA GLN A 112 -8.14 -15.73 -1.58
C GLN A 112 -8.82 -14.65 -0.73
N ASP A 113 -9.90 -15.03 -0.05
CA ASP A 113 -10.54 -14.24 1.02
C ASP A 113 -9.56 -13.93 2.19
N SER A 114 -8.41 -14.60 2.22
CA SER A 114 -7.39 -14.51 3.26
C SER A 114 -6.71 -13.15 3.37
N ALA A 115 -6.74 -12.30 2.32
CA ALA A 115 -6.19 -10.94 2.44
C ALA A 115 -6.96 -10.11 3.48
N GLY A 116 -8.29 -10.22 3.50
CA GLY A 116 -9.15 -9.59 4.51
C GLY A 116 -8.89 -10.16 5.91
N GLU A 117 -8.67 -11.48 6.00
CA GLU A 117 -8.32 -12.14 7.27
C GLU A 117 -6.97 -11.68 7.81
N ILE A 118 -5.95 -11.54 6.96
CA ILE A 118 -4.63 -11.03 7.36
C ILE A 118 -4.75 -9.60 7.88
N LEU A 119 -5.47 -8.74 7.16
CA LEU A 119 -5.71 -7.35 7.57
C LEU A 119 -6.47 -7.29 8.91
N GLY A 120 -7.55 -8.05 9.05
CA GLY A 120 -8.34 -8.12 10.27
C GLY A 120 -7.56 -8.70 11.46
N ALA A 121 -6.78 -9.76 11.26
CA ALA A 121 -5.95 -10.35 12.30
C ALA A 121 -4.82 -9.41 12.74
N THR A 122 -4.22 -8.68 11.79
CA THR A 122 -3.21 -7.66 12.09
C THR A 122 -3.80 -6.55 12.95
N PHE A 123 -4.97 -6.01 12.55
CA PHE A 123 -5.67 -4.99 13.32
C PHE A 123 -6.06 -5.45 14.73
N ALA A 124 -6.58 -6.67 14.87
CA ALA A 124 -6.98 -7.23 16.15
C ALA A 124 -5.79 -7.51 17.08
N ARG A 125 -4.62 -7.83 16.52
CA ARG A 125 -3.39 -8.10 17.27
C ARG A 125 -2.73 -6.81 17.74
N ASP A 126 -2.49 -5.88 16.82
CA ASP A 126 -1.79 -4.62 17.09
C ASP A 126 -2.18 -3.55 16.05
N GLN A 127 -2.88 -2.51 16.50
CA GLN A 127 -3.30 -1.40 15.63
C GLN A 127 -2.12 -0.59 15.10
N GLY A 128 -1.02 -0.51 15.84
CA GLY A 128 0.20 0.14 15.37
C GLY A 128 0.81 -0.60 14.19
N GLU A 129 0.93 -1.94 14.30
CA GLU A 129 1.40 -2.77 13.18
C GLU A 129 0.44 -2.68 11.97
N PHE A 130 -0.87 -2.54 12.21
CA PHE A 130 -1.84 -2.34 11.14
C PHE A 130 -1.64 -0.99 10.42
N PHE A 131 -1.39 0.09 11.15
CA PHE A 131 -1.11 1.39 10.55
C PHE A 131 0.22 1.41 9.80
N ASP A 132 1.25 0.74 10.33
CA ASP A 132 2.52 0.56 9.65
C ASP A 132 2.35 -0.23 8.35
N LEU A 133 1.50 -1.27 8.34
CA LEU A 133 1.17 -2.04 7.14
C LEU A 133 0.47 -1.17 6.06
N ILE A 134 -0.46 -0.30 6.44
CA ILE A 134 -1.11 0.63 5.50
C ILE A 134 -0.05 1.52 4.83
N LEU A 135 0.89 2.06 5.61
CA LEU A 135 1.96 2.89 5.10
C LEU A 135 2.91 2.10 4.20
N GLU A 136 3.26 0.87 4.58
CA GLU A 136 4.12 0.00 3.78
C GLU A 136 3.52 -0.28 2.39
N LEU A 137 2.21 -0.56 2.31
CA LEU A 137 1.50 -0.77 1.05
C LEU A 137 1.44 0.50 0.19
N ALA A 138 1.21 1.66 0.81
CA ALA A 138 1.20 2.94 0.11
C ALA A 138 2.59 3.33 -0.40
N ASP A 139 3.63 3.10 0.40
CA ASP A 139 5.02 3.38 0.03
C ASP A 139 5.52 2.41 -1.06
N PHE A 140 5.08 1.15 -1.02
CA PHE A 140 5.30 0.20 -2.12
C PHE A 140 4.68 0.73 -3.41
N THR A 141 3.40 1.13 -3.36
CA THR A 141 2.70 1.73 -4.52
C THR A 141 3.44 2.93 -5.08
N ALA A 142 3.85 3.88 -4.22
CA ALA A 142 4.62 5.05 -4.59
C ALA A 142 5.99 4.70 -5.21
N THR A 143 6.63 3.64 -4.71
CA THR A 143 7.89 3.12 -5.25
C THR A 143 7.68 2.54 -6.65
N CYS A 144 6.61 1.78 -6.87
CA CYS A 144 6.29 1.26 -8.19
C CYS A 144 6.05 2.38 -9.20
N ILE A 145 5.27 3.41 -8.83
CA ILE A 145 5.06 4.59 -9.68
C ILE A 145 6.38 5.25 -10.07
N THR A 146 7.30 5.39 -9.10
CA THR A 146 8.63 5.97 -9.35
C THR A 146 9.47 5.10 -10.28
N ILE A 147 9.43 3.77 -10.14
CA ILE A 147 10.15 2.85 -11.01
C ILE A 147 9.62 2.94 -12.44
N ARG A 148 8.30 2.97 -12.64
CA ARG A 148 7.69 3.11 -13.97
C ARG A 148 8.09 4.41 -14.67
N ASP A 149 8.09 5.52 -13.93
CA ASP A 149 8.53 6.82 -14.44
C ASP A 149 10.01 6.82 -14.84
N THR A 150 10.87 6.31 -13.96
CA THR A 150 12.32 6.40 -14.15
C THR A 150 12.91 5.33 -15.08
N GLN A 151 12.29 4.15 -15.18
CA GLN A 151 12.84 3.01 -15.91
C GLN A 151 12.05 2.65 -17.16
N HIS A 152 10.73 2.85 -17.14
CA HIS A 152 9.83 2.51 -18.25
C HIS A 152 9.32 3.74 -19.02
N GLY A 153 9.65 4.94 -18.55
CA GLY A 153 9.28 6.20 -19.20
C GLY A 153 7.78 6.53 -19.12
N THR A 154 7.03 5.84 -18.26
CA THR A 154 5.60 6.07 -18.04
C THR A 154 5.42 7.21 -17.05
N PRO A 155 4.90 8.38 -17.46
CA PRO A 155 4.77 9.52 -16.57
C PRO A 155 4.00 9.19 -15.28
N VAL A 156 4.45 9.74 -14.16
CA VAL A 156 3.77 9.63 -12.86
C VAL A 156 2.26 9.92 -12.96
N ALA A 157 1.88 10.96 -13.71
CA ALA A 157 0.49 11.37 -13.85
C ALA A 157 -0.38 10.32 -14.52
N ASP A 158 0.17 9.60 -15.50
CA ASP A 158 -0.55 8.56 -16.24
C ASP A 158 -0.76 7.33 -15.34
N THR A 159 0.28 6.91 -14.62
CA THR A 159 0.14 5.81 -13.64
C THR A 159 -0.88 6.15 -12.54
N LEU A 160 -0.89 7.39 -12.05
CA LEU A 160 -1.88 7.84 -11.06
C LEU A 160 -3.30 7.87 -11.63
N ALA A 161 -3.48 8.20 -12.91
CA ALA A 161 -4.78 8.19 -13.56
C ALA A 161 -5.30 6.75 -13.73
N ASP A 162 -4.47 5.84 -14.22
CA ASP A 162 -4.81 4.42 -14.35
C ASP A 162 -5.17 3.80 -13.00
N LEU A 163 -4.39 4.13 -11.97
CA LEU A 163 -4.64 3.68 -10.61
C LEU A 163 -5.95 4.24 -10.03
N GLU A 164 -6.25 5.50 -10.36
CA GLU A 164 -7.50 6.12 -9.94
C GLU A 164 -8.72 5.43 -10.58
N GLU A 165 -8.66 5.08 -11.87
CA GLU A 165 -9.72 4.32 -12.54
C GLU A 165 -9.87 2.91 -11.94
N MET A 166 -8.77 2.20 -11.71
CA MET A 166 -8.79 0.88 -11.06
C MET A 166 -9.46 0.92 -9.68
N LEU A 167 -9.16 1.95 -8.87
CA LEU A 167 -9.76 2.10 -7.55
C LEU A 167 -11.23 2.52 -7.60
N LYS A 168 -11.66 3.27 -8.62
CA LYS A 168 -13.08 3.54 -8.84
C LYS A 168 -13.85 2.26 -9.10
N ASP A 169 -13.32 1.39 -9.94
CA ASP A 169 -13.95 0.09 -10.24
C ASP A 169 -14.00 -0.80 -9.00
N PHE A 170 -12.92 -0.87 -8.23
CA PHE A 170 -12.86 -1.65 -6.98
C PHE A 170 -13.85 -1.16 -5.91
N VAL A 171 -14.00 0.16 -5.76
CA VAL A 171 -14.90 0.74 -4.74
C VAL A 171 -16.37 0.74 -5.22
N GLY A 172 -16.59 0.72 -6.53
CA GLY A 172 -17.91 0.69 -7.15
C GLY A 172 -18.50 -0.71 -7.35
N SER A 173 -17.68 -1.77 -7.27
CA SER A 173 -18.08 -3.18 -7.33
C SER A 173 -18.69 -3.68 -6.03
#